data_AF-A0A1Y3AP26-F1
#
_entry.id   AF-A0A1Y3AP26-F1
#
_cell.length_a   1.000
_cell.length_b   1.000
_cell.length_c   1.000
_cell.angle_alpha   90.00
_cell.angle_beta   90.00
_cell.angle_gamma   90.00
#
_symmetry.space_group_name_H-M   'P 1'
#
loop_
_entity.id
_entity.type
_entity.pdbx_description
1 polymer ?
#
loop_
_entity_poly.entity_id
_entity_poly.type
_entity_poly.pdbx_seq_one_letter_code
_entity_poly.pdbx_strand_id
1 'polypeptide(L)'
;SNLVTDRYSRYKNIQNFKEHPWFTGVEWDQIRYQTPPYHPQFSGPDDTSNFDISDIKPLNSPTAAMKTNKDIYVELSFVGFTATLPKIITQIQTNHHIEDEIETILKNNDKKIHAEKEGNDDDDYDDEDRQQQQLSLENRLKTIQQEYGEMSQLLAEVKKEKNTLSNKLRIKEGELDEHIEKNSQLRQQLRNHEKIKRQHLEEISSLQAELETQKIMRKQGMTISDVFYF
;
A
#
# COMPACT_ATOMS: atom_id res chain seq x y z
N SER A 1 3.20 -36.98 20.91
CA SER A 1 2.64 -35.68 20.51
C SER A 1 3.76 -34.65 20.59
N ASN A 2 4.14 -34.05 19.46
CA ASN A 2 5.34 -33.21 19.33
C ASN A 2 4.98 -31.73 19.20
N LEU A 3 3.98 -31.29 19.98
CA LEU A 3 3.54 -29.89 20.03
C LEU A 3 3.96 -29.23 21.34
N VAL A 4 3.59 -29.84 22.47
CA VAL A 4 4.04 -29.45 23.82
C VAL A 4 5.27 -30.28 24.18
N THR A 5 6.42 -29.87 23.62
CA THR A 5 7.72 -30.51 23.81
C THR A 5 8.84 -29.49 23.59
N ASP A 6 10.07 -29.90 23.87
CA ASP A 6 11.27 -29.11 23.60
C ASP A 6 11.34 -28.69 22.13
N ARG A 7 11.91 -27.50 21.89
CA ARG A 7 11.97 -26.88 20.56
C ARG A 7 12.60 -27.78 19.48
N TYR A 8 13.51 -28.66 19.87
CA TYR A 8 14.23 -29.53 18.94
C TYR A 8 13.39 -30.73 18.48
N SER A 9 12.44 -31.15 19.32
CA SER A 9 11.58 -32.30 19.09
C SER A 9 10.22 -31.92 18.48
N ARG A 10 9.92 -30.62 18.42
CA ARG A 10 8.67 -30.11 17.84
C ARG A 10 8.61 -30.33 16.33
N TYR A 11 7.41 -30.62 15.81
CA TYR A 11 7.17 -30.68 14.37
C TYR A 11 7.55 -29.37 13.68
N LYS A 12 8.14 -29.49 12.48
CA LYS A 12 8.75 -28.35 11.76
C LYS A 12 8.06 -28.01 10.45
N ASN A 13 7.35 -28.97 9.87
CA ASN A 13 6.70 -28.80 8.57
C ASN A 13 5.28 -29.33 8.62
N ILE A 14 4.47 -28.91 7.63
CA ILE A 14 3.07 -29.32 7.51
C ILE A 14 2.91 -30.83 7.30
N GLN A 15 3.89 -31.50 6.67
CA GLN A 15 3.82 -32.94 6.40
C GLN A 15 3.75 -33.76 7.69
N ASN A 16 4.48 -33.35 8.73
CA ASN A 16 4.39 -33.97 10.05
C ASN A 16 2.97 -33.94 10.64
N PHE A 17 2.16 -32.94 10.29
CA PHE A 17 0.76 -32.85 10.70
C PHE A 17 -0.16 -33.68 9.79
N LYS A 18 0.07 -33.65 8.47
CA LYS A 18 -0.71 -34.46 7.51
C LYS A 18 -0.61 -35.96 7.80
N GLU A 19 0.57 -36.43 8.22
CA GLU A 19 0.83 -37.84 8.56
C GLU A 19 0.42 -38.23 9.98
N HIS A 20 0.04 -37.26 10.82
CA HIS A 20 -0.28 -37.54 12.21
C HIS A 20 -1.64 -38.26 12.31
N PRO A 21 -1.76 -39.36 13.08
CA PRO A 21 -2.99 -40.16 13.15
C PRO A 21 -4.25 -39.41 13.60
N TRP A 22 -4.10 -38.31 14.33
CA TRP A 22 -5.24 -37.46 14.72
C TRP A 22 -5.95 -36.83 13.52
N PHE A 23 -5.26 -36.61 12.40
CA PHE A 23 -5.80 -36.04 11.17
C PHE A 23 -6.14 -37.09 10.11
N THR A 24 -6.21 -38.37 10.48
CA THR A 24 -6.60 -39.43 9.54
C THR A 24 -7.98 -39.15 8.96
N GLY A 25 -8.10 -39.20 7.63
CA GLY A 25 -9.34 -38.91 6.89
C GLY A 25 -9.55 -37.43 6.54
N VAL A 26 -8.63 -36.53 6.93
CA VAL A 26 -8.69 -35.13 6.52
C VAL A 26 -8.12 -34.97 5.10
N GLU A 27 -8.98 -34.61 4.15
CA GLU A 27 -8.60 -34.24 2.78
C GLU A 27 -8.06 -32.81 2.74
N TRP A 28 -6.75 -32.64 3.01
CA TRP A 28 -6.10 -31.34 3.18
C TRP A 28 -6.21 -30.39 1.98
N ASP A 29 -6.21 -30.92 0.76
CA ASP A 29 -6.26 -30.11 -0.46
C ASP A 29 -7.69 -29.60 -0.75
N GLN A 30 -8.71 -30.28 -0.20
CA GLN A 30 -10.12 -29.91 -0.33
C GLN A 30 -10.73 -29.31 0.94
N ILE A 31 -9.95 -29.13 2.00
CA ILE A 31 -10.44 -28.76 3.34
C ILE A 31 -11.28 -27.46 3.34
N ARG A 32 -11.02 -26.54 2.41
CA ARG A 32 -11.75 -25.27 2.28
C ARG A 32 -13.11 -25.39 1.59
N TYR A 33 -13.35 -26.50 0.88
CA TYR A 33 -14.59 -26.76 0.15
C TYR A 33 -15.54 -27.70 0.91
N GLN A 34 -15.09 -28.26 2.03
CA GLN A 34 -15.92 -29.09 2.89
C GLN A 34 -16.84 -28.21 3.76
N THR A 35 -18.01 -28.73 4.10
CA THR A 35 -18.93 -28.05 5.02
C THR A 35 -18.31 -27.96 6.41
N PRO A 36 -18.13 -26.75 6.97
CA PRO A 36 -17.57 -26.61 8.30
C PRO A 36 -18.55 -27.14 9.35
N PRO A 37 -18.05 -27.71 10.47
CA PRO A 37 -18.92 -28.25 11.52
C PRO A 37 -19.70 -27.17 12.28
N TYR A 38 -19.26 -25.91 12.23
CA TYR A 38 -19.91 -24.78 12.88
C TYR A 38 -20.20 -23.68 11.86
N HIS A 39 -21.44 -23.17 11.91
CA HIS A 39 -21.89 -22.03 11.11
C HIS A 39 -22.22 -20.88 12.07
N PRO A 40 -21.47 -19.77 12.06
CA PRO A 40 -21.76 -18.63 12.92
C PRO A 40 -23.09 -18.00 12.55
N GLN A 41 -23.80 -17.47 13.54
CA GLN A 41 -24.96 -16.63 13.28
C GLN A 41 -24.50 -15.35 12.59
N PHE A 42 -25.18 -14.96 11.52
CA PHE A 42 -24.82 -13.82 10.69
C PHE A 42 -26.10 -13.10 10.26
N SER A 43 -26.20 -11.83 10.65
CA SER A 43 -27.38 -10.99 10.39
C SER A 43 -27.18 -9.96 9.28
N GLY A 44 -25.95 -9.77 8.80
CA GLY A 44 -25.64 -8.83 7.71
C GLY A 44 -24.17 -8.39 7.68
N PRO A 45 -23.73 -7.64 6.65
CA PRO A 45 -22.33 -7.27 6.44
C PRO A 45 -21.72 -6.43 7.57
N ASP A 46 -22.54 -5.68 8.30
CA ASP A 46 -22.12 -4.84 9.43
C ASP A 46 -22.33 -5.52 10.80
N ASP A 47 -22.65 -6.82 10.82
CA ASP A 47 -22.89 -7.58 12.05
C ASP A 47 -21.60 -7.72 12.88
N THR A 48 -21.64 -7.21 14.11
CA THR A 48 -20.54 -7.26 15.09
C THR A 48 -20.82 -8.20 16.26
N SER A 49 -21.92 -8.95 16.25
CA SER A 49 -22.38 -9.80 17.37
C SER A 49 -21.43 -10.95 17.73
N ASN A 50 -20.60 -11.41 16.78
CA ASN A 50 -19.60 -12.45 17.01
C ASN A 50 -18.29 -11.91 17.62
N PHE A 51 -18.21 -10.61 17.93
CA PHE A 51 -17.03 -9.97 18.54
C PHE A 51 -17.33 -9.55 19.98
N ASP A 52 -16.35 -9.71 20.88
CA ASP A 52 -16.43 -9.14 22.23
C ASP A 52 -16.08 -7.65 22.18
N ILE A 53 -17.08 -6.80 22.49
CA ILE A 53 -16.97 -5.33 22.43
C ILE A 53 -16.60 -4.75 23.80
N SER A 54 -16.55 -5.55 24.87
CA SER A 54 -16.35 -5.07 26.23
C SER A 54 -14.99 -4.38 26.45
N ASP A 55 -13.96 -4.78 25.71
CA ASP A 55 -12.60 -4.22 25.79
C ASP A 55 -12.34 -3.07 24.79
N ILE A 56 -13.29 -2.76 23.91
CA ILE A 56 -13.15 -1.68 22.93
C ILE A 56 -13.41 -0.34 23.64
N LYS A 57 -12.36 0.20 24.25
CA LYS A 57 -12.37 1.61 24.67
C LYS A 57 -12.33 2.46 23.40
N PRO A 58 -13.33 3.32 23.13
CA PRO A 58 -13.24 4.25 22.02
C PRO A 58 -11.98 5.11 22.23
N LEU A 59 -11.03 4.99 21.30
CA LEU A 59 -9.80 5.77 21.31
C LEU A 59 -10.15 7.18 20.82
N ASN A 60 -10.87 7.94 21.64
CA ASN A 60 -11.25 9.32 21.36
C ASN A 60 -10.11 10.31 21.65
N SER A 61 -8.94 9.83 22.10
CA SER A 61 -7.75 10.65 22.14
C SER A 61 -6.98 10.45 20.84
N PRO A 62 -6.86 11.47 19.97
CA PRO A 62 -5.72 11.50 19.06
C PRO A 62 -4.50 11.32 19.95
N THR A 63 -3.77 10.21 19.80
CA THR A 63 -2.46 10.05 20.42
C THR A 63 -1.71 11.30 19.98
N ALA A 64 -1.51 12.24 20.90
CA ALA A 64 -1.00 13.56 20.55
C ALA A 64 0.25 13.33 19.72
N ALA A 65 0.24 13.74 18.44
CA ALA A 65 1.41 13.68 17.59
C ALA A 65 2.55 14.23 18.43
N MET A 66 3.57 13.40 18.71
CA MET A 66 4.62 13.75 19.67
C MET A 66 5.16 15.12 19.26
N LYS A 67 4.78 16.18 19.98
CA LYS A 67 5.07 17.57 19.57
C LYS A 67 6.56 17.91 19.70
N THR A 68 7.39 16.93 20.02
CA THR A 68 8.77 17.10 20.42
C THR A 68 9.57 15.87 20.03
N ASN A 69 9.84 15.70 18.75
CA ASN A 69 11.20 15.45 18.31
C ASN A 69 11.31 15.74 16.83
N LYS A 70 12.37 16.47 16.50
CA LYS A 70 12.80 16.90 15.18
C LYS A 70 13.35 15.69 14.39
N ASP A 71 12.76 14.52 14.55
CA ASP A 71 13.16 13.31 13.84
C ASP A 71 12.42 13.32 12.51
N ILE A 72 13.09 13.86 11.50
CA ILE A 72 12.65 13.95 10.09
C ILE A 72 12.35 12.55 9.49
N TYR A 73 12.54 11.48 10.27
CA TYR A 73 12.47 10.08 9.86
C TYR A 73 11.29 9.29 10.45
N VAL A 74 10.40 9.89 11.25
CA VAL A 74 9.22 9.17 11.78
C VAL A 74 8.38 8.59 10.64
N GLU A 75 8.24 9.34 9.54
CA GLU A 75 7.50 8.92 8.34
C GLU A 75 8.18 7.78 7.57
N LEU A 76 9.50 7.57 7.74
CA LEU A 76 10.20 6.45 7.11
C LEU A 76 9.77 5.09 7.66
N SER A 77 9.27 5.05 8.90
CA SER A 77 8.79 3.80 9.53
C SER A 77 7.59 3.19 8.80
N PHE A 78 6.88 4.00 8.00
CA PHE A 78 5.69 3.60 7.25
C PHE A 78 5.94 3.49 5.74
N VAL A 79 7.19 3.69 5.28
CA VAL A 79 7.54 3.46 3.87
C VAL A 79 7.29 1.99 3.52
N GLY A 80 6.50 1.73 2.49
CA GLY A 80 6.06 0.39 2.10
C GLY A 80 4.80 -0.11 2.82
N PHE A 81 4.21 0.68 3.72
CA PHE A 81 2.95 0.34 4.39
C PHE A 81 1.74 0.40 3.43
N THR A 82 1.69 1.41 2.56
CA THR A 82 0.59 1.58 1.62
C THR A 82 0.54 0.42 0.63
N ALA A 83 -0.54 -0.36 0.68
CA ALA A 83 -0.82 -1.43 -0.26
C ALA A 83 -2.18 -1.20 -0.92
N THR A 84 -2.21 -1.32 -2.24
CA THR A 84 -3.46 -1.35 -3.02
C THR A 84 -3.55 -2.72 -3.66
N LEU A 85 -4.51 -3.53 -3.21
CA LEU A 85 -4.79 -4.80 -3.86
C LEU A 85 -5.57 -4.54 -5.15
N PRO A 86 -5.12 -5.02 -6.31
CA PRO A 86 -5.85 -4.84 -7.56
C PRO A 86 -7.22 -5.53 -7.47
N LYS A 87 -8.27 -4.85 -7.96
CA LYS A 87 -9.68 -5.34 -8.05
C LYS A 87 -9.84 -6.70 -8.76
N ILE A 88 -8.79 -7.23 -9.38
CA ILE A 88 -8.77 -8.54 -10.03
C ILE A 88 -9.15 -9.65 -9.04
N ILE A 89 -8.78 -9.54 -7.76
CA ILE A 89 -9.16 -10.56 -6.75
C ILE A 89 -10.67 -10.55 -6.49
N THR A 90 -11.30 -9.37 -6.49
CA THR A 90 -12.77 -9.22 -6.36
C THR A 90 -13.48 -9.68 -7.63
N GLN A 91 -12.90 -9.40 -8.80
CA GLN A 91 -13.44 -9.84 -10.10
C GLN A 91 -13.35 -11.36 -10.30
N ILE A 92 -12.29 -12.03 -9.84
CA ILE A 92 -12.19 -13.50 -9.93
C ILE A 92 -13.30 -14.17 -9.11
N GLN A 93 -13.63 -13.64 -7.93
CA GLN A 93 -14.72 -14.15 -7.10
C GLN A 93 -16.11 -13.89 -7.71
N THR A 94 -16.33 -12.72 -8.32
CA THR A 94 -17.61 -12.43 -9.00
C THR A 94 -17.74 -13.16 -10.33
N ASN A 95 -16.65 -13.35 -11.07
CA ASN A 95 -16.67 -14.05 -12.36
C ASN A 95 -16.98 -15.54 -12.17
N HIS A 96 -16.51 -16.17 -11.08
CA HIS A 96 -16.87 -17.56 -10.80
C HIS A 96 -18.38 -17.71 -10.53
N HIS A 97 -18.99 -16.73 -9.86
CA HIS A 97 -20.44 -16.71 -9.62
C HIS A 97 -21.25 -16.48 -10.91
N ILE A 98 -20.77 -15.60 -11.80
CA ILE A 98 -21.39 -15.33 -13.10
C ILE A 98 -21.27 -16.53 -14.04
N GLU A 99 -20.13 -17.23 -14.04
CA GLU A 99 -19.95 -18.45 -14.84
C GLU A 99 -20.90 -19.57 -14.39
N ASP A 100 -21.08 -19.76 -13.07
CA ASP A 100 -22.02 -20.73 -12.50
C ASP A 100 -23.49 -20.36 -12.80
N GLU A 101 -23.85 -19.08 -12.76
CA GLU A 101 -25.19 -18.59 -13.15
C GLU A 101 -25.45 -18.80 -14.65
N ILE A 102 -24.48 -18.50 -15.52
CA ILE A 102 -24.60 -18.72 -16.97
C ILE A 102 -24.76 -20.20 -17.29
N GLU A 103 -23.98 -21.08 -16.65
CA GLU A 103 -24.09 -22.53 -16.87
C GLU A 103 -25.46 -23.08 -16.43
N THR A 104 -26.01 -22.52 -15.35
CA THR A 104 -27.35 -22.87 -14.86
C THR A 104 -28.45 -22.39 -15.80
N ILE A 105 -28.33 -21.17 -16.34
CA ILE A 105 -29.26 -20.61 -17.33
C ILE A 105 -29.22 -21.39 -18.64
N LEU A 106 -28.03 -21.77 -19.13
CA LEU A 106 -27.88 -22.58 -20.34
C LEU A 106 -28.49 -23.98 -20.18
N LYS A 107 -28.24 -24.65 -19.05
CA LYS A 107 -28.86 -25.96 -18.74
C LYS A 107 -30.38 -25.88 -18.64
N ASN A 108 -30.93 -24.78 -18.14
CA ASN A 108 -32.37 -24.57 -18.06
C ASN A 108 -33.00 -24.26 -19.43
N ASN A 109 -32.31 -23.51 -20.28
CA ASN A 109 -32.74 -23.23 -21.64
C ASN A 109 -32.71 -24.48 -22.53
N ASP A 110 -31.69 -25.32 -22.42
CA ASP A 110 -31.63 -26.60 -23.16
C ASP A 110 -32.78 -27.53 -22.77
N LYS A 111 -33.13 -27.60 -21.48
CA LYS A 111 -34.30 -28.37 -21.01
C LYS A 111 -35.62 -27.81 -21.55
N LYS A 112 -35.73 -26.49 -21.69
CA LYS A 112 -36.91 -25.82 -22.23
C LYS A 112 -37.06 -26.05 -23.74
N ILE A 113 -35.97 -25.97 -24.49
CA ILE A 113 -35.91 -26.25 -25.94
C ILE A 113 -36.18 -27.74 -26.24
N HIS A 114 -35.78 -28.65 -25.35
CA HIS A 114 -36.10 -30.07 -25.49
C HIS A 114 -37.55 -30.41 -25.14
N ALA A 115 -38.19 -29.68 -24.22
CA ALA A 115 -39.60 -29.86 -23.88
C ALA A 115 -40.54 -29.32 -24.99
N GLU A 116 -40.14 -28.27 -25.71
CA GLU A 116 -40.95 -27.66 -26.80
C GLU A 116 -40.93 -28.47 -28.11
N LYS A 117 -40.12 -29.54 -28.23
CA LYS A 117 -40.07 -30.39 -29.44
C LYS A 117 -40.97 -31.62 -29.41
N GLU A 118 -41.62 -31.91 -28.28
CA GLU A 118 -42.60 -32.99 -28.16
C GLU A 118 -43.86 -32.49 -27.45
N GLY A 119 -44.66 -31.67 -28.14
CA GLY A 119 -45.95 -31.19 -27.65
C GLY A 119 -46.75 -30.51 -28.75
N ASN A 120 -47.98 -30.97 -28.94
CA ASN A 120 -48.94 -30.54 -29.96
C ASN A 120 -49.36 -29.06 -29.83
N ASP A 121 -49.89 -28.55 -30.96
CA ASP A 121 -50.89 -27.49 -31.11
C ASP A 121 -51.46 -26.90 -29.81
N ASP A 122 -51.12 -25.64 -29.52
CA ASP A 122 -52.00 -24.67 -28.84
C ASP A 122 -51.41 -23.26 -29.04
N ASP A 123 -51.86 -22.59 -30.11
CA ASP A 123 -51.69 -21.14 -30.34
C ASP A 123 -52.58 -20.37 -29.33
N ASP A 124 -52.13 -20.22 -28.08
CA ASP A 124 -52.67 -19.22 -27.15
C ASP A 124 -51.68 -18.93 -25.99
N TYR A 125 -50.47 -18.46 -26.33
CA TYR A 125 -49.64 -17.77 -25.34
C TYR A 125 -49.92 -16.26 -25.40
N ASP A 126 -50.56 -15.80 -24.34
CA ASP A 126 -51.15 -14.50 -24.04
C ASP A 126 -50.31 -13.30 -24.54
N ASP A 127 -50.93 -12.44 -25.34
CA ASP A 127 -50.28 -11.23 -25.88
C ASP A 127 -49.85 -10.26 -24.77
N GLU A 128 -50.51 -10.34 -23.61
CA GLU A 128 -50.15 -9.58 -22.41
C GLU A 128 -48.77 -9.97 -21.86
N ASP A 129 -48.37 -11.24 -21.93
CA ASP A 129 -47.09 -11.70 -21.37
C ASP A 129 -45.90 -11.23 -22.23
N ARG A 130 -46.10 -11.18 -23.56
CA ARG A 130 -45.15 -10.57 -24.50
C ARG A 130 -45.03 -9.06 -24.27
N GLN A 131 -46.14 -8.37 -24.06
CA GLN A 131 -46.15 -6.94 -23.77
C GLN A 131 -45.46 -6.63 -22.42
N GLN A 132 -45.66 -7.45 -21.40
CA GLN A 132 -44.97 -7.33 -20.11
C GLN A 132 -43.47 -7.57 -20.22
N GLN A 133 -43.05 -8.57 -21.00
CA GLN A 133 -41.63 -8.83 -21.25
C GLN A 133 -40.97 -7.68 -22.02
N GLN A 134 -41.67 -7.11 -23.01
CA GLN A 134 -41.19 -5.95 -23.76
C GLN A 134 -41.04 -4.71 -22.88
N LEU A 135 -42.00 -4.45 -21.98
CA LEU A 135 -41.93 -3.34 -21.02
C LEU A 135 -40.78 -3.51 -20.01
N SER A 136 -40.52 -4.74 -19.57
CA SER A 136 -39.38 -5.07 -18.71
C SER A 136 -38.03 -4.78 -19.39
N LEU A 137 -37.90 -5.15 -20.67
CA LEU A 137 -36.71 -4.87 -21.47
C LEU A 137 -36.53 -3.37 -21.72
N GLU A 138 -37.60 -2.63 -21.99
CA GLU A 138 -37.55 -1.17 -22.14
C GLU A 138 -37.09 -0.47 -20.85
N ASN A 139 -37.63 -0.87 -19.70
CA ASN A 139 -37.20 -0.35 -18.40
C ASN A 139 -35.72 -0.65 -18.13
N ARG A 140 -35.27 -1.86 -18.45
CA ARG A 140 -33.86 -2.26 -18.29
C ARG A 140 -32.93 -1.50 -19.22
N LEU A 141 -33.32 -1.26 -20.47
CA LEU A 141 -32.57 -0.40 -21.40
C LEU A 141 -32.45 1.03 -20.87
N LYS A 142 -33.53 1.57 -20.31
CA LYS A 142 -33.55 2.90 -19.70
C LYS A 142 -32.60 2.99 -18.50
N THR A 143 -32.58 1.98 -17.62
CA THR A 143 -31.63 1.91 -16.50
C THR A 143 -30.19 1.86 -16.99
N ILE A 144 -29.87 1.01 -17.97
CA ILE A 144 -28.51 0.91 -18.53
C ILE A 144 -28.08 2.23 -19.17
N GLN A 145 -28.98 2.93 -19.87
CA GLN A 145 -28.68 4.25 -20.44
C GLN A 145 -28.37 5.29 -19.37
N GLN A 146 -29.11 5.27 -18.25
CA GLN A 146 -28.83 6.13 -17.11
C GLN A 146 -27.47 5.82 -16.48
N GLU A 147 -27.22 4.54 -16.17
CA GLU A 147 -25.96 4.08 -15.59
C GLU A 147 -24.76 4.42 -16.49
N TYR A 148 -24.91 4.29 -17.81
CA TYR A 148 -23.88 4.69 -18.76
C TYR A 148 -23.60 6.20 -18.73
N GLY A 149 -24.63 7.01 -18.57
CA GLY A 149 -24.50 8.46 -18.38
C GLY A 149 -23.71 8.82 -17.13
N GLU A 150 -24.06 8.21 -16.00
CA GLU A 150 -23.37 8.40 -14.70
C GLU A 150 -21.91 7.93 -14.78
N MET A 151 -21.66 6.76 -15.38
CA MET A 151 -20.31 6.22 -15.57
C MET A 151 -19.45 7.13 -16.47
N SER A 152 -20.05 7.70 -17.53
CA SER A 152 -19.36 8.62 -18.43
C SER A 152 -18.94 9.91 -17.71
N GLN A 153 -19.81 10.44 -16.83
CA GLN A 153 -19.50 11.59 -15.99
C GLN A 153 -18.36 11.29 -15.01
N LEU A 154 -18.43 10.16 -14.31
CA LEU A 154 -17.38 9.74 -13.38
C LEU A 154 -16.03 9.56 -14.09
N LEU A 155 -16.03 8.99 -15.31
CA LEU A 155 -14.82 8.84 -16.11
C LEU A 155 -14.23 10.21 -16.51
N ALA A 156 -15.07 11.19 -16.82
CA ALA A 156 -14.63 12.55 -17.12
C ALA A 156 -14.02 13.25 -15.88
N GLU A 157 -14.62 13.06 -14.71
CA GLU A 157 -14.09 13.57 -13.43
C GLU A 157 -12.74 12.93 -13.08
N VAL A 158 -12.63 11.61 -13.16
CA VAL A 158 -11.36 10.90 -12.91
C VAL A 158 -10.27 11.36 -13.88
N LYS A 159 -10.60 11.57 -15.16
CA LYS A 159 -9.65 12.14 -16.14
C LYS A 159 -9.22 13.56 -15.76
N LYS A 160 -10.14 14.40 -15.29
CA LYS A 160 -9.85 15.76 -14.83
C LYS A 160 -8.93 15.73 -13.61
N GLU A 161 -9.24 14.92 -12.60
CA GLU A 161 -8.43 14.75 -11.39
C GLU A 161 -7.03 14.23 -11.72
N LYS A 162 -6.93 13.20 -12.59
CA LYS A 162 -5.65 12.69 -13.09
C LYS A 162 -4.80 13.81 -13.69
N ASN A 163 -5.39 14.66 -14.53
CA ASN A 163 -4.67 15.76 -15.16
C ASN A 163 -4.22 16.82 -14.14
N THR A 164 -5.08 17.14 -13.17
CA THR A 164 -4.73 18.06 -12.08
C THR A 164 -3.59 17.52 -11.22
N LEU A 165 -3.64 16.24 -10.82
CA LEU A 165 -2.59 15.59 -10.04
C LEU A 165 -1.29 15.51 -10.82
N SER A 166 -1.34 15.14 -12.10
CA SER A 166 -0.17 15.10 -12.98
C SER A 166 0.51 16.47 -13.09
N ASN A 167 -0.27 17.55 -13.23
CA ASN A 167 0.26 18.91 -13.23
C ASN A 167 0.90 19.30 -11.89
N LYS A 168 0.27 18.95 -10.76
CA LYS A 168 0.84 19.18 -9.42
C LYS A 168 2.15 18.42 -9.22
N LEU A 169 2.21 17.16 -9.66
CA LEU A 169 3.40 16.34 -9.58
C LEU A 169 4.56 16.99 -10.35
N ARG A 170 4.31 17.41 -11.60
CA ARG A 170 5.33 18.08 -12.43
C ARG A 170 5.88 19.35 -11.79
N ILE A 171 5.02 20.15 -11.14
CA ILE A 171 5.46 21.35 -10.41
C ILE A 171 6.35 20.97 -9.22
N LYS A 172 5.95 19.96 -8.45
CA LYS A 172 6.73 19.49 -7.28
C LYS A 172 8.05 18.85 -7.66
N GLU A 173 8.11 18.15 -8.79
CA GLU A 173 9.37 17.64 -9.34
C GLU A 173 10.33 18.80 -9.69
N GLY A 174 9.83 19.87 -10.33
CA GLY A 174 10.63 21.06 -10.61
C GLY A 174 11.14 21.77 -9.35
N GLU A 175 10.29 21.93 -8.32
CA GLU A 175 10.73 22.48 -7.02
C GLU A 175 11.80 21.60 -6.36
N LEU A 176 11.70 20.27 -6.50
CA LEU A 176 12.70 19.34 -5.96
C LEU A 176 14.05 19.49 -6.67
N ASP A 177 14.05 19.63 -8.00
CA ASP A 177 15.27 19.86 -8.78
C ASP A 177 15.97 21.17 -8.37
N GLU A 178 15.21 22.25 -8.15
CA GLU A 178 15.75 23.52 -7.63
C GLU A 178 16.37 23.34 -6.23
N HIS A 179 15.72 22.56 -5.36
CA HIS A 179 16.27 22.24 -4.03
C HIS A 179 17.56 21.41 -4.11
N ILE A 180 17.64 20.46 -5.04
CA ILE A 180 18.85 19.66 -5.28
C ILE A 180 19.99 20.56 -5.74
N GLU A 181 19.75 21.47 -6.69
CA GLU A 181 20.76 22.41 -7.16
C GLU A 181 21.25 23.33 -6.04
N LYS A 182 20.32 23.92 -5.27
CA LYS A 182 20.67 24.77 -4.12
C LYS A 182 21.48 24.02 -3.07
N ASN A 183 21.14 22.75 -2.80
CA ASN A 183 21.90 21.91 -1.86
C ASN A 183 23.33 21.64 -2.38
N SER A 184 23.47 21.38 -3.68
CA SER A 184 24.78 21.22 -4.33
C SER A 184 25.65 22.47 -4.19
N GLN A 185 25.06 23.65 -4.45
CA GLN A 185 25.72 24.95 -4.29
C GLN A 185 26.16 25.18 -2.83
N LEU A 186 25.29 24.93 -1.85
CA LEU A 186 25.62 25.06 -0.43
C LEU A 186 26.74 24.11 0.00
N ARG A 187 26.76 22.88 -0.50
CA ARG A 187 27.87 21.92 -0.25
C ARG A 187 29.18 22.43 -0.83
N GLN A 188 29.16 23.06 -2.01
CA GLN A 188 30.35 23.66 -2.60
C GLN A 188 30.85 24.85 -1.79
N GLN A 189 29.94 25.74 -1.36
CA GLN A 189 30.28 26.85 -0.48
C GLN A 189 30.89 26.38 0.83
N LEU A 190 30.34 25.33 1.45
CA LEU A 190 30.87 24.75 2.69
C LEU A 190 32.32 24.26 2.49
N ARG A 191 32.60 23.51 1.41
CA ARG A 191 33.97 23.06 1.10
C ARG A 191 34.93 24.23 0.91
N ASN A 192 34.48 25.31 0.25
CA ASN A 192 35.29 26.51 0.06
C ASN A 192 35.58 27.21 1.41
N HIS A 193 34.55 27.37 2.26
CA HIS A 193 34.72 27.92 3.60
C HIS A 193 35.67 27.09 4.47
N GLU A 194 35.57 25.75 4.41
CA GLU A 194 36.48 24.85 5.12
C GLU A 194 37.93 24.99 4.63
N LYS A 195 38.14 25.15 3.32
CA LYS A 195 39.47 25.38 2.74
C LYS A 195 40.06 26.71 3.23
N ILE A 196 39.29 27.79 3.18
CA ILE A 196 39.73 29.12 3.65
C ILE A 196 40.02 29.06 5.16
N LYS A 197 39.15 28.43 5.95
CA LYS A 197 39.36 28.25 7.39
C LYS A 197 40.66 27.51 7.69
N ARG A 198 41.00 26.47 6.92
CA ARG A 198 42.25 25.72 7.09
C ARG A 198 43.47 26.61 6.80
N GLN A 199 43.44 27.38 5.72
CA GLN A 199 44.52 28.33 5.39
C GLN A 199 44.75 29.34 6.51
N HIS A 200 43.68 29.93 7.06
CA HIS A 200 43.82 30.86 8.19
C HIS A 200 44.36 30.20 9.46
N LEU A 201 44.02 28.94 9.73
CA LEU A 201 44.59 28.21 10.86
C LEU A 201 46.10 27.95 10.68
N GLU A 202 46.53 27.62 9.46
CA GLU A 202 47.94 27.47 9.12
C GLU A 202 48.71 28.80 9.27
N GLU A 203 48.13 29.92 8.79
CA GLU A 203 48.70 31.27 8.97
C GLU A 203 48.85 31.63 10.45
N ILE A 204 47.82 31.39 11.27
CA ILE A 204 47.87 31.62 12.72
C ILE A 204 48.96 30.76 13.36
N SER A 205 49.05 29.48 13.00
CA SER A 205 50.09 28.58 13.52
C SER A 205 51.50 29.05 13.16
N SER A 206 51.70 29.54 11.93
CA SER A 206 52.98 30.09 11.48
C SER A 206 53.38 31.33 12.28
N LEU A 207 52.44 32.28 12.43
CA LEU A 207 52.66 33.50 13.21
C LEU A 207 52.92 33.21 14.69
N GLN A 208 52.26 32.20 15.26
CA GLN A 208 52.52 31.76 16.63
C GLN A 208 53.93 31.19 16.79
N ALA A 209 54.39 30.37 15.84
CA ALA A 209 55.75 29.84 15.84
C ALA A 209 56.79 30.97 15.72
N GLU A 210 56.58 31.94 14.83
CA GLU A 210 57.46 33.11 14.68
C GLU A 210 57.48 34.01 15.92
N LEU A 211 56.34 34.19 16.57
CA LEU A 211 56.26 34.93 17.83
C LEU A 211 57.07 34.25 18.95
N GLU A 212 56.97 32.92 19.06
CA GLU A 212 57.73 32.16 20.05
C GLU A 212 59.23 32.18 19.77
N THR A 213 59.66 32.07 18.51
CA THR A 213 61.09 32.22 18.16
C THR A 213 61.61 33.61 18.51
N GLN A 214 60.86 34.68 18.23
CA GLN A 214 61.24 36.04 18.66
C GLN A 214 61.32 36.18 20.18
N LYS A 215 60.39 35.60 20.94
CA LYS A 215 60.44 35.63 22.42
C LYS A 215 61.68 34.93 22.95
N ILE A 216 62.06 33.79 22.36
CA ILE A 216 63.27 33.05 22.73
C ILE A 216 64.52 33.90 22.45
N MET A 217 64.63 34.49 21.25
CA MET A 217 65.74 35.39 20.88
C MET A 217 65.89 36.54 21.88
N ARG A 218 64.78 37.20 22.25
CA ARG A 218 64.79 38.30 23.23
C ARG A 218 65.21 37.84 24.63
N LYS A 219 64.79 36.65 25.08
CA LYS A 219 65.17 36.09 26.39
C LYS A 219 66.64 35.70 26.47
N GLN A 220 67.23 35.30 25.35
CA GLN A 220 68.65 34.92 25.26
C GLN A 220 69.59 36.13 25.08
N GLY A 221 69.06 37.36 25.02
CA GLY A 221 69.85 38.58 24.89
C GLY A 221 70.49 38.77 23.50
N MET A 222 70.17 37.92 22.52
CA MET A 222 70.64 38.08 21.14
C MET A 222 69.73 39.05 20.41
N THR A 223 70.31 40.15 19.93
CA THR A 223 69.65 41.02 18.96
C THR A 223 69.91 40.50 17.55
N ILE A 224 69.03 40.82 16.58
CA ILE A 224 69.22 40.42 15.17
C ILE A 224 70.58 40.87 14.62
N SER A 225 71.20 41.89 15.21
CA SER A 225 72.54 42.36 14.88
C SER A 225 73.66 41.38 15.24
N ASP A 226 73.43 40.46 16.19
CA ASP A 226 74.47 39.52 16.68
C ASP A 226 74.57 38.24 15.82
N VAL A 227 73.61 38.00 14.93
CA VAL A 227 73.57 36.81 14.05
C VAL A 227 74.25 37.07 12.69
N PHE A 228 74.52 38.34 12.35
CA PHE A 228 75.14 38.74 11.08
C PHE A 228 76.62 39.14 11.15
N TYR A 229 77.26 39.04 12.32
CA TYR A 229 78.71 39.21 12.44
C TYR A 229 79.38 37.87 12.75
N PHE A 230 79.85 37.21 11.69
CA PHE A 230 81.08 36.43 11.73
C PHE A 230 82.26 37.39 11.59
#